data_AF-A0AAE4YR25-F1
#
_entry.id   AF-A0AAE4YR25-F1
#
_cell.length_a   1.000
_cell.length_b   1.000
_cell.length_c   1.000
_cell.angle_alpha   90.00
_cell.angle_beta   90.00
_cell.angle_gamma   90.00
#
_symmetry.space_group_name_H-M   'P 1'
#
loop_
_entity.id
_entity.type
_entity.pdbx_description
1 polymer ?
#
loop_
_entity_poly.entity_id
_entity_poly.type
_entity_poly.pdbx_seq_one_letter_code
_entity_poly.pdbx_strand_id
1 'polypeptide(L)'
;MAEQVFKHAVNEARGEARLVIDGVELVLAAEMGRLSAVSSRLQCKSLNDLFMRLSGVEPAATLAGIELLTVKGNALEAITKIKLKHFPACAAAFSMILAHHFDGDEGNAEAVGETA
;
A
#
# COMPACT_ATOMS: atom_id res chain seq x y z
N MET A 1 -1.26 -20.83 19.33
CA MET A 1 -1.61 -19.66 18.50
C MET A 1 -2.94 -19.97 17.86
N ALA A 2 -3.97 -19.13 18.02
CA ALA A 2 -5.25 -19.36 17.35
C ALA A 2 -5.03 -19.22 15.84
N GLU A 3 -5.43 -20.23 15.07
CA GLU A 3 -5.34 -20.21 13.61
C GLU A 3 -6.33 -19.16 13.11
N GLN A 4 -5.82 -18.04 12.58
CA GLN A 4 -6.66 -16.96 12.09
C GLN A 4 -7.26 -17.40 10.75
N VAL A 5 -8.55 -17.73 10.76
CA VAL A 5 -9.28 -18.09 9.54
C VAL A 5 -9.49 -16.84 8.70
N PHE A 6 -8.84 -16.81 7.55
CA PHE A 6 -8.95 -15.73 6.58
C PHE A 6 -10.19 -15.93 5.69
N LYS A 7 -11.00 -14.88 5.57
CA LYS A 7 -12.23 -14.81 4.77
C LYS A 7 -11.96 -14.50 3.30
N HIS A 8 -10.84 -13.84 3.00
CA HIS A 8 -10.54 -13.39 1.64
C HIS A 8 -9.34 -14.12 1.06
N ALA A 9 -9.55 -14.72 -0.13
CA ALA A 9 -8.45 -15.22 -0.93
C ALA A 9 -7.58 -14.05 -1.43
N VAL A 10 -6.27 -14.23 -1.39
CA VAL A 10 -5.26 -13.25 -1.83
C VAL A 10 -4.57 -13.83 -3.06
N ASN A 11 -4.49 -13.06 -4.14
CA ASN A 11 -3.76 -13.44 -5.34
C ASN A 11 -2.43 -12.69 -5.43
N GLU A 12 -1.39 -13.26 -4.82
CA GLU A 12 -0.03 -12.70 -4.83
C GLU A 12 0.52 -12.57 -6.26
N ALA A 13 0.16 -13.48 -7.17
CA ALA A 13 0.58 -13.39 -8.57
C ALA A 13 -0.02 -12.18 -9.33
N ARG A 14 -1.08 -11.57 -8.81
CA ARG A 14 -1.66 -10.32 -9.34
C ARG A 14 -1.29 -9.09 -8.51
N GLY A 15 -0.36 -9.23 -7.56
CA GLY A 15 0.04 -8.15 -6.67
C GLY A 15 -0.99 -7.77 -5.62
N GLU A 16 -1.81 -8.74 -5.18
CA GLU A 16 -2.65 -8.57 -4.00
C GLU A 16 -1.84 -8.91 -2.72
N ALA A 17 -2.04 -8.14 -1.64
CA ALA A 17 -1.47 -8.43 -0.33
C ALA A 17 -2.54 -8.41 0.76
N ARG A 18 -2.35 -9.23 1.80
CA ARG A 18 -3.22 -9.21 2.99
C ARG A 18 -2.76 -8.14 3.98
N LEU A 19 -3.72 -7.44 4.56
CA LEU A 19 -3.52 -6.57 5.72
C LEU A 19 -4.56 -6.91 6.79
N VAL A 20 -4.13 -7.12 8.04
CA VAL A 20 -5.04 -7.37 9.17
C VAL A 20 -4.88 -6.27 10.20
N ILE A 21 -5.97 -5.56 10.51
CA ILE A 21 -6.02 -4.50 11.51
C ILE A 21 -7.04 -4.86 12.58
N ASP A 22 -6.57 -5.17 13.78
CA ASP A 22 -7.43 -5.49 14.94
C ASP A 22 -8.54 -6.53 14.62
N GLY A 23 -8.17 -7.57 13.88
CA GLY A 23 -9.06 -8.65 13.44
C GLY A 23 -9.88 -8.37 12.17
N VAL A 24 -9.80 -7.16 11.62
CA VAL A 24 -10.37 -6.82 10.32
C VAL A 24 -9.39 -7.22 9.23
N GLU A 25 -9.77 -8.20 8.42
CA GLU A 25 -9.00 -8.63 7.27
C GLU A 25 -9.34 -7.76 6.05
N LEU A 26 -8.28 -7.27 5.39
CA LEU A 26 -8.32 -6.56 4.12
C LEU A 26 -7.43 -7.27 3.11
N VAL A 27 -7.80 -7.15 1.84
CA VAL A 27 -6.92 -7.44 0.71
C VAL A 27 -6.69 -6.13 -0.03
N LEU A 28 -5.42 -5.78 -0.22
CA LEU A 28 -4.99 -4.59 -0.92
C LEU A 28 -4.46 -4.95 -2.30
N ALA A 29 -4.59 -4.04 -3.27
CA ALA A 29 -3.93 -4.13 -4.57
C ALA A 29 -3.55 -2.75 -5.08
N ALA A 30 -2.36 -2.65 -5.68
CA ALA A 30 -1.83 -1.42 -6.24
C ALA A 30 -2.27 -1.22 -7.70
N GLU A 31 -3.56 -1.33 -8.03
CA GLU A 31 -4.02 -1.10 -9.40
C GLU A 31 -3.77 0.35 -9.82
N MET A 32 -3.34 0.62 -11.07
CA MET A 32 -2.95 1.97 -11.54
C MET A 32 -4.02 3.04 -11.25
N GLY A 33 -5.30 2.73 -11.46
CA GLY A 33 -6.40 3.65 -11.14
C GLY A 33 -6.52 3.97 -9.65
N ARG A 34 -6.23 3.01 -8.78
CA ARG A 34 -6.24 3.20 -7.31
C ARG A 34 -5.01 3.96 -6.84
N LEU A 35 -3.83 3.65 -7.37
CA LEU A 35 -2.61 4.42 -7.11
C LEU A 35 -2.78 5.88 -7.53
N SER A 36 -3.38 6.12 -8.71
CA SER A 36 -3.73 7.46 -9.17
C SER A 36 -4.68 8.16 -8.19
N ALA A 37 -5.72 7.48 -7.69
CA ALA A 37 -6.62 8.04 -6.70
C ALA A 37 -5.93 8.42 -5.37
N VAL A 38 -5.02 7.57 -4.87
CA VAL A 38 -4.23 7.87 -3.66
C VAL A 38 -3.31 9.06 -3.93
N SER A 39 -2.60 9.04 -5.05
CA SER A 39 -1.70 10.14 -5.50
C SER A 39 -2.45 11.46 -5.56
N SER A 40 -3.63 11.49 -6.18
CA SER A 40 -4.45 12.70 -6.30
C SER A 40 -4.93 13.19 -4.94
N ARG A 41 -5.35 12.29 -4.04
CA ARG A 41 -5.78 12.65 -2.69
C ARG A 41 -4.66 13.23 -1.83
N LEU A 42 -3.46 12.69 -1.95
CA LEU A 42 -2.27 13.15 -1.20
C LEU A 42 -1.51 14.27 -1.92
N GLN A 43 -1.97 14.64 -3.12
CA GLN A 43 -1.33 15.60 -4.02
C GLN A 43 0.15 15.26 -4.23
N CYS A 44 0.44 13.97 -4.46
CA CYS A 44 1.80 13.51 -4.68
C CYS A 44 2.37 14.11 -5.97
N LYS A 45 3.64 14.50 -5.92
CA LYS A 45 4.34 15.13 -7.06
C LYS A 45 4.72 14.12 -8.14
N SER A 46 4.89 12.86 -7.75
CA SER A 46 5.30 11.75 -8.61
C SER A 46 4.89 10.41 -7.99
N LEU A 47 4.97 9.34 -8.77
CA LEU A 47 4.78 7.98 -8.25
C LEU A 47 5.84 7.60 -7.21
N ASN A 48 7.06 8.14 -7.33
CA ASN A 48 8.11 7.91 -6.35
C ASN A 48 7.80 8.58 -5.00
N ASP A 49 7.25 9.81 -5.00
CA ASP A 49 6.76 10.47 -3.78
C ASP A 49 5.66 9.62 -3.14
N LEU A 50 4.66 9.16 -3.92
CA LEU A 50 3.63 8.25 -3.42
C LEU A 50 4.21 6.98 -2.78
N PHE A 51 5.18 6.34 -3.43
CA PHE A 51 5.86 5.15 -2.91
C PHE A 51 6.52 5.42 -1.56
N MET A 52 7.30 6.50 -1.46
CA MET A 52 7.97 6.87 -0.20
C MET A 52 6.98 7.11 0.93
N ARG A 53 5.85 7.79 0.67
CA ARG A 53 4.82 8.06 1.70
C ARG A 53 4.12 6.80 2.17
N LEU A 54 3.78 5.88 1.24
CA LEU A 54 3.11 4.62 1.56
C LEU A 54 4.06 3.65 2.29
N SER A 55 5.26 3.43 1.77
CA SER A 55 6.25 2.54 2.37
C SER A 55 6.80 3.09 3.70
N GLY A 56 6.90 4.41 3.82
CA GLY A 56 7.23 5.11 5.06
C GLY A 56 6.06 5.20 6.05
N VAL A 57 4.88 4.68 5.68
CA VAL A 57 3.64 4.69 6.48
C VAL A 57 3.35 6.05 7.11
N GLU A 58 3.44 7.10 6.30
CA GLU A 58 2.95 8.41 6.73
C GLU A 58 1.48 8.31 7.12
N PRO A 59 1.01 9.00 8.19
CA PRO A 59 -0.35 8.81 8.70
C PRO A 59 -1.43 9.07 7.64
N ALA A 60 -1.31 10.15 6.86
CA ALA A 60 -2.24 10.48 5.81
C ALA A 60 -2.22 9.45 4.66
N ALA A 61 -1.02 9.00 4.28
CA ALA A 61 -0.83 8.01 3.23
C ALA A 61 -1.36 6.63 3.66
N THR A 62 -1.17 6.25 4.92
CA THR A 62 -1.67 5.00 5.48
C THR A 62 -3.19 4.94 5.44
N LEU A 63 -3.86 6.02 5.85
CA LEU A 63 -5.32 6.10 5.81
C LEU A 63 -5.84 6.08 4.38
N ALA A 64 -5.28 6.90 3.49
CA ALA A 64 -5.66 6.93 2.08
C ALA A 64 -5.38 5.58 1.39
N GLY A 65 -4.26 4.94 1.72
CA GLY A 65 -3.87 3.64 1.20
C GLY A 65 -4.83 2.54 1.63
N ILE A 66 -5.18 2.46 2.92
CA ILE A 66 -6.20 1.51 3.41
C ILE A 66 -7.54 1.75 2.72
N GLU A 67 -7.97 3.00 2.58
CA GLU A 67 -9.27 3.32 1.99
C GLU A 67 -9.33 2.96 0.49
N LEU A 68 -8.32 3.37 -0.28
CA LEU A 68 -8.37 3.36 -1.74
C LEU A 68 -7.72 2.13 -2.37
N LEU A 69 -6.75 1.50 -1.69
CA LEU A 69 -6.07 0.30 -2.20
C LEU A 69 -6.79 -0.99 -1.79
N THR A 70 -7.75 -0.93 -0.86
CA THR A 70 -8.55 -2.11 -0.47
C THR A 70 -9.44 -2.58 -1.63
N VAL A 71 -9.24 -3.83 -2.04
CA VAL A 71 -10.06 -4.55 -3.04
C VAL A 71 -11.07 -5.51 -2.39
N LYS A 72 -10.79 -6.01 -1.18
CA LYS A 72 -11.70 -6.88 -0.41
C LYS A 72 -11.60 -6.55 1.09
N GLY A 73 -12.73 -6.65 1.80
CA GLY A 73 -12.82 -6.35 3.23
C GLY A 73 -13.38 -4.94 3.51
N ASN A 74 -13.53 -4.60 4.79
CA ASN A 74 -14.14 -3.34 5.23
C ASN A 74 -13.08 -2.32 5.65
N ALA A 75 -12.65 -1.50 4.69
CA ALA A 75 -11.61 -0.49 4.92
C ALA A 75 -12.00 0.55 5.99
N LEU A 76 -13.26 0.99 6.01
CA LEU A 76 -13.73 1.97 7.00
C LEU A 76 -13.65 1.40 8.42
N GLU A 77 -14.08 0.16 8.62
CA GLU A 77 -13.96 -0.51 9.92
C GLU A 77 -12.50 -0.62 10.36
N ALA A 78 -11.60 -1.03 9.46
CA ALA A 78 -10.17 -1.11 9.74
C ALA A 78 -9.58 0.25 10.11
N ILE A 79 -9.94 1.32 9.38
CA ILE A 79 -9.51 2.70 9.68
C ILE A 79 -9.94 3.12 11.09
N THR A 80 -11.17 2.80 11.52
CA THR A 80 -11.64 3.16 12.87
C THR A 80 -10.89 2.41 13.99
N LYS A 81 -10.25 1.28 13.68
CA LYS A 81 -9.53 0.43 14.64
C LYS A 81 -8.01 0.59 14.56
N ILE A 82 -7.50 1.35 13.59
CA ILE A 82 -6.07 1.49 13.38
C ILE A 82 -5.39 2.17 14.57
N LYS A 83 -4.17 1.75 14.86
CA LYS A 83 -3.32 2.20 15.98
C LYS A 83 -1.87 2.14 15.49
N LEU A 84 -0.97 2.87 16.15
CA LEU A 84 0.45 2.91 15.77
C LEU A 84 1.08 1.50 15.67
N LYS A 85 0.66 0.55 16.52
CA LYS A 85 1.12 -0.85 16.46
C LYS A 85 0.85 -1.57 15.12
N HIS A 86 -0.09 -1.06 14.32
CA HIS A 86 -0.47 -1.66 13.03
C HIS A 86 0.31 -1.08 11.84
N PHE A 87 1.02 0.04 12.02
CA PHE A 87 1.76 0.71 10.95
C PHE A 87 2.84 -0.20 10.32
N PRO A 88 3.59 -1.01 11.08
CA PRO A 88 4.53 -1.96 10.48
C PRO A 88 3.86 -2.96 9.52
N ALA A 89 2.66 -3.43 9.85
CA ALA A 89 1.90 -4.32 8.97
C ALA A 89 1.40 -3.60 7.70
N CYS A 90 1.02 -2.32 7.83
CA CYS A 90 0.68 -1.48 6.68
C CYS A 90 1.89 -1.28 5.77
N ALA A 91 3.07 -1.00 6.33
CA ALA A 91 4.32 -0.82 5.57
C ALA A 91 4.65 -2.06 4.75
N ALA A 92 4.55 -3.25 5.38
CA ALA A 92 4.79 -4.52 4.72
C ALA A 92 3.79 -4.77 3.58
N ALA A 93 2.50 -4.57 3.83
CA ALA A 93 1.46 -4.77 2.82
C ALA A 93 1.59 -3.78 1.64
N PHE A 94 1.85 -2.50 1.92
CA PHE A 94 2.08 -1.50 0.88
C PHE A 94 3.34 -1.78 0.06
N SER A 95 4.45 -2.12 0.72
CA SER A 95 5.69 -2.49 0.03
C SER A 95 5.47 -3.68 -0.89
N MET A 96 4.74 -4.70 -0.43
CA MET A 96 4.42 -5.90 -1.22
C MET A 96 3.62 -5.57 -2.48
N ILE A 97 2.50 -4.86 -2.35
CA ILE A 97 1.67 -4.53 -3.53
C ILE A 97 2.38 -3.56 -4.48
N LEU A 98 3.25 -2.69 -3.96
CA LEU A 98 4.03 -1.75 -4.77
C LEU A 98 5.18 -2.44 -5.49
N ALA A 99 5.82 -3.43 -4.89
CA ALA A 99 6.93 -4.16 -5.50
C ALA A 99 6.59 -4.68 -6.90
N HIS A 100 5.36 -5.14 -7.14
CA HIS A 100 4.90 -5.57 -8.46
C HIS A 100 4.97 -4.51 -9.58
N HIS A 101 5.05 -3.22 -9.22
CA HIS A 101 5.22 -2.12 -10.18
C HIS A 101 6.67 -1.71 -10.38
N PHE A 102 7.56 -2.05 -9.43
CA PHE A 102 8.96 -1.62 -9.42
C PHE A 102 9.94 -2.79 -9.64
N ASP A 103 9.50 -4.04 -9.58
CA ASP A 103 10.32 -5.23 -9.89
C ASP A 103 10.72 -5.31 -11.39
N GLY A 104 10.15 -4.43 -12.22
CA GLY A 104 10.55 -4.21 -13.62
C GLY A 104 11.32 -2.90 -13.87
N ASP A 105 11.55 -2.10 -12.83
CA ASP A 105 12.30 -0.84 -12.88
C ASP A 105 13.55 -1.02 -12.02
N GLU A 106 14.57 -1.69 -12.57
CA GLU A 106 15.95 -1.36 -12.19
C GLU A 106 16.04 0.15 -12.27
N GLY A 107 16.10 0.78 -11.10
CA GLY A 107 15.67 2.16 -10.94
C GLY A 107 16.35 3.10 -11.91
N ASN A 108 15.75 4.28 -12.06
CA ASN A 108 16.39 5.45 -12.66
C ASN A 108 17.70 5.81 -11.92
N ALA A 109 18.76 5.07 -12.18
CA ALA A 109 20.12 5.25 -11.66
C ALA A 109 20.95 6.16 -12.58
N GLU A 110 20.34 6.76 -13.61
CA GLU A 110 20.96 7.79 -14.44
C GLU A 110 20.22 9.12 -14.30
N ALA A 111 20.38 9.75 -13.14
CA ALA A 111 20.29 11.21 -13.02
C ALA A 111 21.60 11.75 -12.45
N VAL A 112 22.73 11.34 -13.04
CA VAL A 112 24.04 11.98 -12.87
C VAL A 112 24.69 12.13 -14.23
N GLY A 113 24.35 13.22 -14.93
CA GLY A 113 24.98 13.53 -16.20
C GLY A 113 24.46 14.83 -16.80
N GLU A 114 25.31 15.84 -16.75
CA GLU A 114 25.30 17.03 -17.62
C GLU A 114 24.38 18.20 -17.23
N THR A 115 24.96 19.16 -16.53
CA THR A 115 24.98 20.53 -17.07
C THR A 115 26.40 21.08 -16.91
N ALA A 116 27.03 21.29 -18.06
CA ALA A 116 28.31 21.95 -18.26
C ALA A 116 28.23 23.47 -17.99
#